data_AF-A0A0G4GPQ4-F1
#
_entry.id   AF-A0A0G4GPQ4-F1
#
_cell.length_a   1.000
_cell.length_b   1.000
_cell.length_c   1.000
_cell.angle_alpha   90.00
_cell.angle_beta   90.00
_cell.angle_gamma   90.00
#
_symmetry.space_group_name_H-M   'P 1'
#
loop_
_entity.id
_entity.type
_entity.pdbx_description
1 polymer ?
#
loop_
_entity_poly.entity_id
_entity_poly.type
_entity_poly.pdbx_seq_one_letter_code
_entity_poly.pdbx_strand_id
1 'polypeptide(L)'
;MNGLMLAPYPLPQRYTIPKDVCGICRCSLALTSDLARLKCGHLHCWQCVKGLPGCADADSSADKGMEDYGPLSCPTCHKGSELVERIRKPSASLVPDVCGGPFRDVTVTEAEGTVAVWKASYYLPFCVNQEVVVGWGDLNFVNWKLETAHIVAKLTRDTLAVTCKRLAASHKTADAIFEALRWDAEAEAFRAGLRVKDALASACQDQIRRLAGRKHKKRSGASFGEGSCVWVCGVVGRPEYNGLEGKVTAILPPNTPDNKSDVTRYHVCLSLCGQLVSLRADNLRGSDTPMTDAKLMAHCFRTMSLGKK
;
A
#
# COMPACT_ATOMS: atom_id res chain seq x y z
N MET A 1 12.02 14.48 12.31
CA MET A 1 10.61 14.16 12.01
C MET A 1 9.98 13.66 13.29
N ASN A 2 9.21 14.52 13.99
CA ASN A 2 8.40 14.05 15.12
C ASN A 2 7.27 13.23 14.51
N GLY A 3 7.46 11.91 14.48
CA GLY A 3 6.44 10.97 14.06
C GLY A 3 5.23 11.16 14.96
N LEU A 4 4.15 11.70 14.39
CA LEU A 4 2.80 11.54 14.92
C LEU A 4 2.56 10.03 15.01
N MET A 5 2.95 9.42 16.14
CA MET A 5 2.52 8.08 16.47
C MET A 5 1.00 8.17 16.59
N LEU A 6 0.33 7.72 15.54
CA LEU A 6 -1.12 7.65 15.51
C LEU A 6 -1.54 6.76 16.68
N ALA A 7 -2.42 7.27 17.53
CA ALA A 7 -2.99 6.47 18.61
C ALA A 7 -3.52 5.16 18.01
N PRO A 8 -3.13 3.99 18.55
CA PRO A 8 -3.54 2.71 17.99
C PRO A 8 -5.06 2.61 18.07
N TYR A 9 -5.71 2.50 16.91
CA TYR A 9 -7.13 2.17 16.84
C TYR A 9 -7.30 0.93 15.98
N PRO A 10 -8.10 -0.06 16.44
CA PRO A 10 -8.37 -1.24 15.64
C PRO A 10 -9.22 -0.86 14.43
N LEU A 11 -8.97 -1.53 13.32
CA LEU A 11 -9.79 -1.35 12.14
C LEU A 11 -11.13 -2.10 12.31
N PRO A 12 -12.28 -1.52 11.91
CA PRO A 12 -13.56 -2.17 12.14
C PRO A 12 -13.72 -3.45 11.31
N GLN A 13 -14.16 -4.51 11.96
CA GLN A 13 -14.54 -5.76 11.30
C GLN A 13 -15.99 -5.73 10.80
N ARG A 14 -16.80 -4.84 11.37
CA ARG A 14 -18.23 -4.72 11.12
C ARG A 14 -18.60 -3.28 10.80
N TYR A 15 -19.48 -3.10 9.82
CA TYR A 15 -20.02 -1.81 9.42
C TYR A 15 -21.53 -1.86 9.39
N THR A 16 -22.16 -0.74 9.73
CA THR A 16 -23.57 -0.49 9.45
C THR A 16 -23.62 0.62 8.41
N ILE A 17 -24.20 0.35 7.24
CA ILE A 17 -24.34 1.39 6.23
C ILE A 17 -25.51 2.28 6.61
N PRO A 18 -25.30 3.59 6.84
CA PRO A 18 -26.36 4.49 7.23
C PRO A 18 -27.34 4.68 6.07
N LYS A 19 -28.57 5.06 6.41
CA LYS A 19 -29.59 5.52 5.45
C LYS A 19 -29.33 6.97 4.96
N ASP A 20 -28.21 7.54 5.38
CA ASP A 20 -27.79 8.89 5.02
C ASP A 20 -27.43 9.01 3.53
N VAL A 21 -27.22 10.25 3.11
CA VAL A 21 -26.75 10.59 1.77
C VAL A 21 -25.28 10.97 1.78
N CYS A 22 -24.60 10.77 0.66
CA CYS A 22 -23.24 11.26 0.48
C CYS A 22 -23.19 12.78 0.62
N GLY A 23 -22.30 13.30 1.45
CA GLY A 23 -22.10 14.75 1.63
C GLY A 23 -21.65 15.53 0.37
N ILE A 24 -21.30 14.83 -0.71
CA ILE A 24 -20.85 15.42 -1.99
C ILE A 24 -21.95 15.33 -3.05
N CYS A 25 -22.26 14.14 -3.55
CA CYS A 25 -23.23 13.95 -4.64
C CYS A 25 -24.68 13.82 -4.17
N ARG A 26 -24.94 13.77 -2.86
CA ARG A 26 -26.28 13.58 -2.27
C ARG A 26 -26.98 12.26 -2.63
N CYS A 27 -26.30 11.32 -3.28
CA CYS A 27 -26.83 9.98 -3.51
C CYS A 27 -26.96 9.20 -2.20
N SER A 28 -27.94 8.29 -2.14
CA SER A 28 -28.16 7.40 -0.99
C SER A 28 -26.97 6.46 -0.78
N LEU A 29 -26.39 6.46 0.42
CA LEU A 29 -25.28 5.57 0.76
C LEU A 29 -25.74 4.12 0.86
N ALA A 30 -26.99 3.88 1.27
CA ALA A 30 -27.62 2.56 1.34
C ALA A 30 -27.66 1.83 -0.01
N LEU A 31 -27.79 2.58 -1.10
CA LEU A 31 -27.84 2.04 -2.47
C LEU A 31 -26.45 1.98 -3.13
N THR A 32 -25.42 2.52 -2.48
CA THR A 32 -24.07 2.61 -3.03
C THR A 32 -23.28 1.32 -2.77
N SER A 33 -22.65 0.77 -3.80
CA SER A 33 -21.87 -0.47 -3.73
C SER A 33 -20.36 -0.27 -3.50
N ASP A 34 -19.88 0.97 -3.54
CA ASP A 34 -18.47 1.35 -3.39
C ASP A 34 -18.37 2.63 -2.55
N LEU A 35 -18.02 2.46 -1.27
CA LEU A 35 -18.02 3.49 -0.25
C LEU A 35 -16.60 3.84 0.18
N ALA A 36 -16.42 5.08 0.63
CA ALA A 36 -15.23 5.56 1.31
C ALA A 36 -15.59 5.98 2.74
N ARG A 37 -14.88 5.44 3.72
CA ARG A 37 -14.93 5.83 5.13
C ARG A 37 -13.68 6.62 5.47
N LEU A 38 -13.87 7.79 6.06
CA LEU A 38 -12.79 8.63 6.56
C LEU A 38 -12.50 8.34 8.04
N LYS A 39 -11.36 8.80 8.56
CA LYS A 39 -10.93 8.60 9.97
C LYS A 39 -11.98 9.10 10.98
N CYS A 40 -12.72 10.15 10.62
CA CYS A 40 -13.81 10.69 11.43
C CYS A 40 -15.08 9.81 11.46
N GLY A 41 -15.11 8.70 10.71
CA GLY A 41 -16.22 7.75 10.67
C GLY A 41 -17.28 8.03 9.60
N HIS A 42 -17.28 9.23 8.99
CA HIS A 42 -18.23 9.56 7.92
C HIS A 42 -17.99 8.72 6.66
N LEU A 43 -19.10 8.35 6.02
CA LEU A 43 -19.15 7.58 4.78
C LEU A 43 -19.55 8.46 3.59
N HIS A 44 -18.92 8.20 2.46
CA HIS A 44 -19.15 8.89 1.19
C HIS A 44 -19.08 7.88 0.03
N CYS A 45 -19.59 8.25 -1.15
CA CYS A 45 -19.33 7.45 -2.36
C CYS A 45 -17.83 7.48 -2.67
N TRP A 46 -17.23 6.33 -2.99
CA TRP A 46 -15.80 6.25 -3.32
C TRP A 46 -15.41 7.18 -4.47
N GLN A 47 -16.20 7.22 -5.54
CA GLN A 47 -15.93 8.08 -6.70
C GLN A 47 -15.97 9.57 -6.36
N CYS A 48 -16.83 9.98 -5.43
CA CYS A 48 -16.88 11.37 -4.99
C CYS A 48 -15.64 11.74 -4.18
N VAL A 49 -15.18 10.83 -3.32
CA VAL A 49 -13.93 11.03 -2.56
C VAL A 49 -12.72 11.04 -3.49
N LYS A 50 -12.71 10.21 -4.54
CA LYS A 50 -11.70 10.20 -5.62
C LYS A 50 -11.64 11.51 -6.42
N GLY A 51 -12.77 12.20 -6.53
CA GLY A 51 -12.90 13.48 -7.23
C GLY A 51 -12.73 14.70 -6.33
N LEU A 52 -12.46 14.53 -5.03
CA LEU A 52 -12.19 15.67 -4.17
C LEU A 52 -10.84 16.28 -4.56
N PRO A 53 -10.75 17.61 -4.67
CA PRO A 53 -9.46 18.27 -4.75
C PRO A 53 -8.72 17.94 -3.45
N GLY A 54 -7.74 17.05 -3.57
CA GLY A 54 -6.90 16.65 -2.45
C GLY A 54 -5.48 16.68 -2.96
N CYS A 55 -4.71 17.58 -2.38
CA CYS A 55 -3.26 17.77 -2.56
C CYS A 55 -2.73 17.90 -4.00
N ALA A 56 -3.58 17.88 -5.03
CA ALA A 56 -3.16 17.95 -6.43
C ALA A 56 -3.21 19.37 -7.01
N ASP A 57 -3.93 20.30 -6.38
CA ASP A 57 -3.98 21.69 -6.82
C ASP A 57 -3.00 22.55 -6.00
N ALA A 58 -1.71 22.22 -6.13
CA ALA A 58 -0.69 23.26 -6.14
C ALA A 58 -0.33 23.47 -7.61
N ASP A 59 -1.22 24.16 -8.32
CA ASP A 59 -0.90 24.70 -9.64
C ASP A 59 0.47 25.38 -9.58
N SER A 60 1.34 24.99 -10.52
CA SER A 60 2.33 25.90 -11.12
C SER A 60 3.52 26.39 -10.28
N SER A 61 4.21 25.53 -9.54
CA SER A 61 5.67 25.77 -9.37
C SER A 61 6.47 24.47 -9.28
N ALA A 62 7.15 24.15 -10.38
CA ALA A 62 8.05 23.01 -10.51
C ALA A 62 9.32 23.08 -9.64
N ASP A 63 9.43 24.05 -8.72
CA ASP A 63 10.68 24.38 -8.02
C ASP A 63 10.64 24.24 -6.48
N LYS A 64 9.50 23.91 -5.86
CA LYS A 64 9.49 23.72 -4.40
C LYS A 64 9.55 22.26 -4.01
N GLY A 65 10.72 21.89 -3.50
CA GLY A 65 11.00 20.59 -2.92
C GLY A 65 9.97 20.17 -1.87
N MET A 66 9.69 18.86 -1.88
CA MET A 66 8.83 18.14 -0.94
C MET A 66 7.40 18.67 -0.86
N GLU A 67 6.54 18.17 -1.74
CA GLU A 67 5.08 18.31 -1.62
C GLU A 67 4.65 17.74 -0.26
N ASP A 68 4.33 18.62 0.68
CA ASP A 68 3.66 18.29 1.92
C ASP A 68 2.20 17.97 1.57
N TYR A 69 1.94 16.70 1.28
CA TYR A 69 0.60 16.19 1.03
C TYR A 69 -0.20 16.25 2.34
N GLY A 70 -1.02 17.30 2.48
CA GLY A 70 -1.91 17.47 3.62
C GLY A 70 -2.96 16.35 3.76
N PRO A 71 -3.60 16.22 4.93
CA PRO A 71 -4.66 15.24 5.13
C PRO A 71 -5.88 15.57 4.25
N LEU A 72 -6.57 14.53 3.75
CA LEU A 72 -7.83 14.71 3.02
C LEU A 72 -8.88 15.27 3.98
N SER A 73 -9.45 16.44 3.67
CA SER A 73 -10.49 17.04 4.51
C SER A 73 -11.83 16.34 4.31
N CYS A 74 -12.47 15.91 5.41
CA CYS A 74 -13.80 15.30 5.33
C CYS A 74 -14.85 16.32 4.85
N PRO A 75 -15.64 16.01 3.81
CA PRO A 75 -16.69 16.91 3.32
C PRO A 75 -17.79 17.22 4.34
N THR A 76 -18.00 16.35 5.33
CA THR A 76 -19.07 16.52 6.33
C THR A 76 -18.63 17.32 7.56
N CYS A 77 -17.42 17.08 8.08
CA CYS A 77 -16.96 17.68 9.33
C CYS A 77 -15.64 18.45 9.24
N HIS A 78 -15.06 18.54 8.04
CA HIS A 78 -13.81 19.25 7.73
C HIS A 78 -12.58 18.79 8.52
N LYS A 79 -12.67 17.69 9.27
CA LYS A 79 -11.50 17.08 9.93
C LYS A 79 -10.61 16.40 8.89
N GLY A 80 -9.30 16.58 9.04
CA GLY A 80 -8.30 15.90 8.23
C GLY A 80 -8.31 14.39 8.44
N SER A 81 -8.19 13.65 7.33
CA SER A 81 -8.07 12.20 7.29
C SER A 81 -6.75 11.82 6.64
N GLU A 82 -5.89 11.12 7.40
CA GLU A 82 -4.59 10.61 6.93
C GLU A 82 -4.71 9.21 6.30
N LEU A 83 -5.91 8.64 6.34
CA LEU A 83 -6.23 7.31 5.84
C LEU A 83 -7.65 7.31 5.30
N VAL A 84 -7.86 6.67 4.17
CA VAL A 84 -9.19 6.49 3.56
C VAL A 84 -9.42 4.99 3.42
N GLU A 85 -10.49 4.52 4.03
CA GLU A 85 -10.92 3.13 3.92
C GLU A 85 -11.97 3.01 2.82
N ARG A 86 -11.72 2.17 1.82
CA ARG A 86 -12.69 1.84 0.76
C ARG A 86 -13.39 0.53 1.09
N ILE A 87 -14.71 0.54 1.11
CA ILE A 87 -15.56 -0.61 1.45
C ILE A 87 -16.47 -0.91 0.25
N ARG A 88 -16.40 -2.11 -0.30
CA ARG A 88 -17.03 -2.45 -1.58
C ARG A 88 -17.81 -3.76 -1.55
N LYS A 89 -19.01 -3.78 -2.15
CA LYS A 89 -19.76 -5.01 -2.40
C LYS A 89 -18.97 -5.97 -3.32
N PRO A 90 -19.08 -7.29 -3.15
CA PRO A 90 -18.43 -8.26 -4.04
C PRO A 90 -18.85 -8.13 -5.52
N SER A 91 -20.08 -7.66 -5.77
CA SER A 91 -20.65 -7.48 -7.12
C SER A 91 -20.13 -6.25 -7.86
N ALA A 92 -19.43 -5.33 -7.19
CA ALA A 92 -18.89 -4.15 -7.85
C ALA A 92 -17.60 -4.52 -8.61
N SER A 93 -17.50 -4.08 -9.86
CA SER A 93 -16.36 -4.35 -10.74
C SER A 93 -15.03 -4.10 -10.02
N LEU A 94 -14.17 -5.12 -10.01
CA LEU A 94 -12.79 -5.01 -9.54
C LEU A 94 -11.94 -4.44 -10.68
N VAL A 95 -12.11 -3.15 -10.98
CA VAL A 95 -11.11 -2.43 -11.77
C VAL A 95 -9.76 -2.59 -11.04
N PRO A 96 -8.70 -3.05 -11.72
CA PRO A 96 -7.37 -3.15 -11.13
C PRO A 96 -6.97 -1.81 -10.52
N ASP A 97 -6.76 -1.79 -9.21
CA ASP A 97 -6.37 -0.61 -8.47
C ASP A 97 -4.97 -0.86 -7.91
N VAL A 98 -3.98 -0.21 -8.51
CA VAL A 98 -2.55 -0.45 -8.21
C VAL A 98 -2.21 0.03 -6.79
N CYS A 99 -2.92 1.03 -6.29
CA CYS A 99 -2.78 1.50 -4.91
C CYS A 99 -3.74 0.76 -3.94
N GLY A 100 -4.74 0.07 -4.50
CA GLY A 100 -5.72 -0.69 -3.78
C GLY A 100 -5.26 -2.08 -3.32
N GLY A 101 -6.05 -2.64 -2.40
CA GLY A 101 -5.84 -3.97 -1.84
C GLY A 101 -4.74 -4.01 -0.78
N PRO A 102 -4.38 -5.19 -0.24
CA PRO A 102 -5.17 -6.40 -0.32
C PRO A 102 -6.52 -6.21 0.40
N PHE A 103 -7.57 -6.80 -0.17
CA PHE A 103 -8.91 -6.64 0.37
C PHE A 103 -9.16 -7.61 1.51
N ARG A 104 -9.62 -7.10 2.64
CA ARG A 104 -10.11 -7.93 3.74
C ARG A 104 -11.62 -8.08 3.66
N ASP A 105 -12.10 -9.24 4.09
CA ASP A 105 -13.53 -9.46 4.30
C ASP A 105 -13.99 -8.72 5.55
N VAL A 106 -15.06 -7.95 5.40
CA VAL A 106 -15.73 -7.24 6.49
C VAL A 106 -17.21 -7.56 6.47
N THR A 107 -17.82 -7.66 7.64
CA THR A 107 -19.26 -7.86 7.76
C THR A 107 -19.95 -6.50 7.64
N VAL A 108 -20.99 -6.41 6.81
CA VAL A 108 -21.74 -5.19 6.60
C VAL A 108 -23.22 -5.47 6.82
N THR A 109 -23.84 -4.72 7.72
CA THR A 109 -25.29 -4.63 7.85
C THR A 109 -25.79 -3.57 6.88
N GLU A 110 -26.49 -4.02 5.84
CA GLU A 110 -27.11 -3.17 4.83
C GLU A 110 -28.38 -2.49 5.39
N ALA A 111 -28.90 -1.47 4.70
CA ALA A 111 -29.98 -0.63 5.20
C ALA A 111 -31.31 -1.37 5.44
N GLU A 112 -31.49 -2.52 4.81
CA GLU A 112 -32.63 -3.44 4.95
C GLU A 112 -32.48 -4.38 6.16
N GLY A 113 -31.35 -4.33 6.86
CA GLY A 113 -31.00 -5.23 7.97
C GLY A 113 -30.26 -6.50 7.54
N THR A 114 -30.12 -6.74 6.24
CA THR A 114 -29.38 -7.88 5.67
C THR A 114 -27.90 -7.79 6.01
N VAL A 115 -27.31 -8.91 6.43
CA VAL A 115 -25.88 -9.02 6.70
C VAL A 115 -25.17 -9.64 5.50
N ALA A 116 -24.17 -8.94 4.98
CA ALA A 116 -23.36 -9.37 3.83
C ALA A 116 -21.87 -9.26 4.11
N VAL A 117 -21.05 -9.97 3.32
CA VAL A 117 -19.59 -9.85 3.34
C VAL A 117 -19.16 -8.91 2.23
N TRP A 118 -18.51 -7.81 2.60
CA TRP A 118 -17.94 -6.83 1.67
C TRP A 118 -16.41 -6.85 1.76
N LYS A 119 -15.75 -6.20 0.81
CA LYS A 119 -14.30 -6.06 0.73
C LYS A 119 -13.87 -4.68 1.22
N ALA A 120 -12.99 -4.61 2.21
CA ALA A 120 -12.39 -3.35 2.67
C ALA A 120 -10.90 -3.26 2.27
N SER A 121 -10.44 -2.05 1.95
CA SER A 121 -9.04 -1.75 1.61
C SER A 121 -8.70 -0.31 2.03
N TYR A 122 -7.41 0.02 2.07
CA TYR A 122 -6.93 1.28 2.61
C TYR A 122 -6.04 2.04 1.65
N TYR A 123 -6.22 3.35 1.65
CA TYR A 123 -5.52 4.28 0.78
C TYR A 123 -4.94 5.39 1.63
N LEU A 124 -3.73 5.81 1.30
CA LEU A 124 -3.26 7.11 1.73
C LEU A 124 -4.00 8.18 0.92
N PRO A 125 -4.31 9.34 1.53
CA PRO A 125 -5.05 10.44 0.90
C PRO A 125 -4.58 10.80 -0.51
N PHE A 126 -3.28 10.90 -0.75
CA PHE A 126 -2.76 11.26 -2.06
C PHE A 126 -3.00 10.18 -3.13
N CYS A 127 -3.19 8.91 -2.75
CA CYS A 127 -3.51 7.82 -3.68
C CYS A 127 -4.95 7.83 -4.16
N VAL A 128 -5.81 8.53 -3.43
CA VAL A 128 -7.22 8.66 -3.77
C VAL A 128 -7.35 9.46 -5.07
N ASN A 129 -6.51 10.48 -5.26
CA ASN A 129 -6.62 11.41 -6.39
C ASN A 129 -5.58 11.20 -7.49
N GLN A 130 -4.47 10.53 -7.19
CA GLN A 130 -3.42 10.30 -8.16
C GLN A 130 -3.66 9.00 -8.93
N GLU A 131 -3.92 9.10 -10.23
CA GLU A 131 -3.25 8.17 -11.13
C GLU A 131 -1.75 8.40 -10.93
N VAL A 132 -0.93 7.34 -10.87
CA VAL A 132 0.53 7.52 -10.89
C VAL A 132 0.87 8.06 -12.29
N VAL A 133 0.68 9.36 -12.52
CA VAL A 133 0.81 10.00 -13.82
C VAL A 133 2.30 10.11 -14.10
N VAL A 134 2.76 9.27 -15.03
CA VAL A 134 4.16 9.18 -15.45
C VAL A 134 4.35 10.09 -16.66
N GLY A 135 4.32 11.39 -16.41
CA GLY A 135 4.83 12.43 -17.32
C GLY A 135 6.14 13.01 -16.79
N TRP A 136 7.01 12.15 -16.26
CA TRP A 136 8.22 12.61 -15.57
C TRP A 136 9.29 13.02 -16.57
N GLY A 137 10.03 14.07 -16.21
CA GLY A 137 11.04 14.74 -17.04
C GLY A 137 12.22 13.87 -17.46
N ASP A 138 13.44 14.39 -17.36
CA ASP A 138 14.62 13.67 -17.83
C ASP A 138 14.95 12.39 -17.03
N LEU A 139 15.89 11.59 -17.57
CA LEU A 139 16.34 10.33 -16.97
C LEU A 139 16.91 10.52 -15.55
N ASN A 140 17.54 11.65 -15.24
CA ASN A 140 18.09 11.92 -13.91
C ASN A 140 16.97 12.08 -12.89
N PHE A 141 15.93 12.83 -13.24
CA PHE A 141 14.76 13.02 -12.37
C PHE A 141 14.04 11.69 -12.10
N VAL A 142 13.83 10.86 -13.13
CA VAL A 142 13.18 9.55 -12.97
C VAL A 142 14.01 8.61 -12.10
N ASN A 143 15.33 8.57 -12.28
CA ASN A 143 16.23 7.78 -11.44
C ASN A 143 16.19 8.25 -9.98
N TRP A 144 16.19 9.56 -9.74
CA TRP A 144 16.07 10.11 -8.39
C TRP A 144 14.73 9.73 -7.73
N LYS A 145 13.61 9.79 -8.47
CA LYS A 145 12.31 9.32 -7.96
C LYS A 145 12.32 7.83 -7.62
N LEU A 146 12.96 6.99 -8.45
CA LEU A 146 13.11 5.55 -8.18
C LEU A 146 13.93 5.32 -6.90
N GLU A 147 15.06 6.00 -6.74
CA GLU A 147 15.90 5.93 -5.54
C GLU A 147 15.10 6.36 -4.29
N THR A 148 14.37 7.47 -4.38
CA THR A 148 13.48 7.96 -3.31
C THR A 148 12.41 6.94 -2.94
N ALA A 149 11.78 6.31 -3.95
CA ALA A 149 10.75 5.30 -3.73
C ALA A 149 11.30 4.12 -2.92
N HIS A 150 12.50 3.63 -3.27
CA HIS A 150 13.16 2.55 -2.53
C HIS A 150 13.56 2.95 -1.11
N ILE A 151 14.07 4.17 -0.92
CA ILE A 151 14.42 4.71 0.41
C ILE A 151 13.20 4.73 1.31
N VAL A 152 12.12 5.36 0.85
CA VAL A 152 10.91 5.49 1.65
C VAL A 152 10.29 4.11 1.89
N ALA A 153 10.28 3.22 0.88
CA ALA A 153 9.80 1.85 1.08
C ALA A 153 10.60 1.11 2.16
N LYS A 154 11.92 1.27 2.21
CA LYS A 154 12.74 0.69 3.30
C LYS A 154 12.34 1.24 4.66
N LEU A 155 12.29 2.57 4.82
CA LEU A 155 11.93 3.20 6.09
C LEU A 155 10.52 2.80 6.56
N THR A 156 9.57 2.70 5.62
CA THR A 156 8.21 2.23 5.91
C THR A 156 8.20 0.77 6.36
N ARG A 157 9.03 -0.11 5.77
CA ARG A 157 9.17 -1.50 6.22
C ARG A 157 9.82 -1.61 7.60
N ASP A 158 10.87 -0.84 7.85
CA ASP A 158 11.54 -0.79 9.15
C ASP A 158 10.54 -0.35 10.25
N THR A 159 9.66 0.62 9.93
CA THR A 159 8.59 1.07 10.85
C THR A 159 7.49 0.03 11.02
N LEU A 160 7.05 -0.63 9.94
CA LEU A 160 6.10 -1.75 10.01
C LEU A 160 6.65 -2.89 10.89
N ALA A 161 7.95 -3.18 10.83
CA ALA A 161 8.58 -4.18 11.69
C ALA A 161 8.51 -3.79 13.18
N VAL A 162 8.59 -2.49 13.51
CA VAL A 162 8.37 -2.01 14.89
C VAL A 162 6.93 -2.27 15.33
N THR A 163 5.93 -1.95 14.49
CA THR A 163 4.52 -2.28 14.75
C THR A 163 4.31 -3.78 14.95
N CYS A 164 4.95 -4.61 14.14
CA CYS A 164 4.87 -6.07 14.28
C CYS A 164 5.47 -6.54 15.62
N LYS A 165 6.64 -6.01 16.03
CA LYS A 165 7.26 -6.34 17.33
C LYS A 165 6.38 -5.94 18.50
N ARG A 166 5.73 -4.77 18.42
CA ARG A 166 4.74 -4.32 19.42
C ARG A 166 3.61 -5.33 19.58
N LEU A 167 3.01 -5.77 18.47
CA LEU A 167 1.93 -6.77 18.51
C LEU A 167 2.42 -8.15 18.98
N ALA A 168 3.62 -8.55 18.58
CA ALA A 168 4.25 -9.78 19.04
C ALA A 168 4.46 -9.82 20.57
N ALA A 169 4.62 -8.67 21.23
CA ALA A 169 4.68 -8.61 22.69
C ALA A 169 3.33 -8.89 23.36
N SER A 170 2.21 -8.71 22.65
CA SER A 170 0.85 -8.90 23.18
C SER A 170 0.21 -10.24 22.80
N HIS A 171 0.82 -11.01 21.90
CA HIS A 171 0.26 -12.25 21.36
C HIS A 171 1.28 -13.39 21.40
N LYS A 172 0.85 -14.57 21.85
CA LYS A 172 1.75 -15.72 22.12
C LYS A 172 1.98 -16.64 20.93
N THR A 173 1.16 -16.56 19.89
CA THR A 173 1.23 -17.46 18.72
C THR A 173 1.38 -16.64 17.44
N ALA A 174 2.04 -17.22 16.43
CA ALA A 174 2.21 -16.58 15.12
C ALA A 174 0.85 -16.21 14.50
N ASP A 175 -0.14 -17.11 14.57
CA ASP A 175 -1.49 -16.86 14.05
C ASP A 175 -2.17 -15.68 14.75
N ALA A 176 -2.05 -15.57 16.08
CA ALA A 176 -2.62 -14.44 16.81
C ALA A 176 -1.93 -13.11 16.48
N ILE A 177 -0.60 -13.14 16.27
CA ILE A 177 0.16 -11.96 15.84
C ILE A 177 -0.28 -11.52 14.45
N PHE A 178 -0.39 -12.45 13.51
CA PHE A 178 -0.81 -12.18 12.14
C PHE A 178 -2.25 -11.69 12.07
N GLU A 179 -3.16 -12.28 12.86
CA GLU A 179 -4.54 -11.81 12.95
C GLU A 179 -4.62 -10.41 13.57
N ALA A 180 -3.84 -10.10 14.61
CA ALA A 180 -3.77 -8.75 15.15
C ALA A 180 -3.22 -7.75 14.11
N LEU A 181 -2.16 -8.13 13.41
CA LEU A 181 -1.53 -7.32 12.37
C LEU A 181 -2.43 -7.10 11.14
N ARG A 182 -3.38 -8.00 10.89
CA ARG A 182 -4.40 -7.86 9.85
C ARG A 182 -5.38 -6.73 10.17
N TRP A 183 -5.66 -6.47 11.45
CA TRP A 183 -6.65 -5.50 11.92
C TRP A 183 -6.04 -4.24 12.54
N ASP A 184 -4.71 -4.11 12.54
CA ASP A 184 -4.01 -2.94 13.06
C ASP A 184 -3.98 -1.80 12.03
N ALA A 185 -4.51 -0.62 12.42
CA ALA A 185 -4.62 0.54 11.53
C ALA A 185 -3.27 1.09 11.07
N GLU A 186 -2.31 1.10 11.98
CA GLU A 186 -0.98 1.63 11.74
C GLU A 186 -0.23 0.71 10.77
N ALA A 187 -0.27 -0.60 11.00
CA ALA A 187 0.28 -1.59 10.08
C ALA A 187 -0.31 -1.44 8.68
N GLU A 188 -1.63 -1.24 8.57
CA GLU A 188 -2.28 -1.09 7.27
C GLU A 188 -1.96 0.25 6.58
N ALA A 189 -1.80 1.33 7.34
CA ALA A 189 -1.31 2.60 6.79
C ALA A 189 0.10 2.45 6.19
N PHE A 190 1.00 1.72 6.86
CA PHE A 190 2.32 1.43 6.32
C PHE A 190 2.24 0.56 5.07
N ARG A 191 1.41 -0.48 5.05
CA ARG A 191 1.19 -1.29 3.84
C ARG A 191 0.63 -0.47 2.67
N ALA A 192 -0.29 0.45 2.93
CA ALA A 192 -0.78 1.40 1.93
C ALA A 192 0.36 2.25 1.35
N GLY A 193 1.23 2.76 2.21
CA GLY A 193 2.45 3.46 1.79
C GLY A 193 3.36 2.58 0.93
N LEU A 194 3.56 1.33 1.29
CA LEU A 194 4.40 0.40 0.50
C LEU A 194 3.84 0.12 -0.89
N ARG A 195 2.51 -0.07 -1.01
CA ARG A 195 1.86 -0.26 -2.32
C ARG A 195 2.12 0.91 -3.25
N VAL A 196 2.01 2.13 -2.75
CA VAL A 196 2.35 3.34 -3.50
C VAL A 196 3.79 3.33 -3.96
N LYS A 197 4.73 3.04 -3.05
CA LYS A 197 6.14 3.08 -3.41
C LYS A 197 6.51 1.98 -4.41
N ASP A 198 5.87 0.82 -4.33
CA ASP A 198 6.02 -0.25 -5.33
C ASP A 198 5.44 0.15 -6.70
N ALA A 199 4.27 0.79 -6.70
CA ALA A 199 3.65 1.34 -7.91
C ALA A 199 4.54 2.43 -8.55
N LEU A 200 5.05 3.35 -7.73
CA LEU A 200 5.96 4.41 -8.15
C LEU A 200 7.27 3.85 -8.69
N ALA A 201 7.88 2.87 -8.01
CA ALA A 201 9.10 2.22 -8.46
C ALA A 201 8.89 1.49 -9.79
N SER A 202 7.78 0.76 -9.94
CA SER A 202 7.41 0.10 -11.20
C SER A 202 7.25 1.12 -12.34
N ALA A 203 6.53 2.21 -12.10
CA ALA A 203 6.36 3.30 -13.05
C ALA A 203 7.70 3.94 -13.44
N CYS A 204 8.62 4.17 -12.49
CA CYS A 204 9.96 4.70 -12.79
C CYS A 204 10.76 3.75 -13.66
N GLN A 205 10.74 2.45 -13.34
CA GLN A 205 11.43 1.44 -14.13
C GLN A 205 10.87 1.35 -15.56
N ASP A 206 9.55 1.45 -15.72
CA ASP A 206 8.92 1.52 -17.03
C ASP A 206 9.37 2.74 -17.83
N GLN A 207 9.41 3.91 -17.19
CA GLN A 207 9.84 5.15 -17.84
C GLN A 207 11.33 5.12 -18.21
N ILE A 208 12.21 4.63 -17.31
CA ILE A 208 13.64 4.45 -17.60
C ILE A 208 13.82 3.53 -18.82
N ARG A 209 13.05 2.44 -18.92
CA ARG A 209 13.11 1.54 -20.08
C ARG A 209 12.71 2.25 -21.37
N ARG A 210 11.65 3.06 -21.33
CA ARG A 210 11.20 3.87 -22.47
C ARG A 210 12.25 4.89 -22.90
N LEU A 211 12.77 5.68 -21.95
CA LEU A 211 13.81 6.69 -22.22
C LEU A 211 15.11 6.07 -22.73
N ALA A 212 15.48 4.88 -22.27
CA ALA A 212 16.66 4.15 -22.72
C ALA A 212 16.48 3.44 -24.08
N GLY A 213 15.34 3.64 -24.78
CA GLY A 213 15.06 3.01 -26.08
C GLY A 213 14.95 1.48 -26.02
N ARG A 214 14.76 0.89 -24.83
CA ARG A 214 14.65 -0.56 -24.68
C ARG A 214 13.21 -0.98 -25.02
N LYS A 215 13.05 -1.79 -26.07
CA LYS A 215 11.75 -2.45 -26.39
C LYS A 215 11.24 -3.15 -25.12
N HIS A 216 9.93 -3.12 -24.89
CA HIS A 216 9.26 -3.87 -23.83
C HIS A 216 9.55 -5.37 -24.01
N LYS A 217 10.70 -5.85 -23.53
CA LYS A 217 10.89 -7.28 -23.29
C LYS A 217 9.89 -7.65 -22.19
N LYS A 218 9.12 -8.71 -22.45
CA LYS A 218 8.27 -9.37 -21.45
C LYS A 218 9.08 -9.41 -20.15
N ARG A 219 8.56 -8.84 -19.05
CA ARG A 219 9.25 -8.83 -17.74
C ARG A 219 9.70 -10.27 -17.49
N SER A 220 10.99 -10.56 -17.62
CA SER A 220 11.54 -11.79 -17.05
C SER A 220 11.25 -11.65 -15.55
N GLY A 221 10.43 -12.55 -15.01
CA GLY A 221 10.11 -12.52 -13.58
C GLY A 221 11.38 -12.39 -12.77
N ALA A 222 11.35 -11.60 -11.70
CA ALA A 222 12.50 -11.50 -10.81
C ALA A 222 12.88 -12.93 -10.35
N SER A 223 14.13 -13.33 -10.59
CA SER A 223 14.64 -14.62 -10.16
C SER A 223 15.40 -14.44 -8.85
N PHE A 224 14.96 -15.14 -7.82
CA PHE A 224 15.62 -15.13 -6.52
C PHE A 224 16.36 -16.45 -6.28
N GLY A 225 17.52 -16.38 -5.63
CA GLY A 225 18.26 -17.54 -5.17
C GLY A 225 17.81 -17.97 -3.78
N GLU A 226 18.15 -19.19 -3.38
CA GLU A 226 18.09 -19.53 -1.95
C GLU A 226 19.00 -18.60 -1.15
N GLY A 227 18.49 -18.15 -0.02
CA GLY A 227 19.13 -17.18 0.84
C GLY A 227 18.95 -15.72 0.44
N SER A 228 18.34 -15.41 -0.72
CA SER A 228 18.00 -14.04 -1.09
C SER A 228 17.10 -13.38 -0.05
N CYS A 229 17.43 -12.16 0.34
CA CYS A 229 16.60 -11.32 1.20
C CYS A 229 15.50 -10.68 0.37
N VAL A 230 14.24 -10.89 0.77
CA VAL A 230 13.08 -10.41 0.02
C VAL A 230 12.08 -9.77 0.97
N TRP A 231 11.14 -9.02 0.40
CA TRP A 231 9.93 -8.64 1.10
C TRP A 231 8.70 -9.02 0.28
N VAL A 232 7.60 -9.24 0.99
CA VAL A 232 6.36 -9.78 0.45
C VAL A 232 5.43 -8.66 -0.02
N CYS A 233 4.85 -8.81 -1.21
CA CYS A 233 3.93 -7.84 -1.79
C CYS A 233 2.79 -8.51 -2.57
N GLY A 234 1.65 -7.81 -2.71
CA GLY A 234 0.55 -8.24 -3.57
C GLY A 234 -0.14 -9.55 -3.15
N VAL A 235 0.03 -10.01 -1.91
CA VAL A 235 -0.63 -11.21 -1.40
C VAL A 235 -2.06 -10.87 -1.00
N VAL A 236 -3.04 -11.43 -1.70
CA VAL A 236 -4.47 -11.11 -1.50
C VAL A 236 -5.08 -11.93 -0.37
N GLY A 237 -4.84 -13.25 -0.33
CA GLY A 237 -5.49 -14.14 0.65
C GLY A 237 -4.93 -14.05 2.07
N ARG A 238 -3.70 -13.56 2.21
CA ARG A 238 -2.99 -13.35 3.49
C ARG A 238 -2.40 -11.93 3.49
N PRO A 239 -3.28 -10.90 3.49
CA PRO A 239 -2.88 -9.50 3.36
C PRO A 239 -1.81 -9.07 4.35
N GLU A 240 -1.84 -9.69 5.54
CA GLU A 240 -1.00 -9.35 6.67
C GLU A 240 0.49 -9.64 6.45
N TYR A 241 0.81 -10.51 5.47
CA TYR A 241 2.19 -10.78 5.07
C TYR A 241 2.81 -9.65 4.24
N ASN A 242 2.00 -8.80 3.61
CA ASN A 242 2.54 -7.75 2.76
C ASN A 242 3.35 -6.73 3.58
N GLY A 243 4.50 -6.34 3.02
CA GLY A 243 5.48 -5.47 3.64
C GLY A 243 6.47 -6.17 4.57
N LEU A 244 6.23 -7.43 4.93
CA LEU A 244 7.13 -8.16 5.81
C LEU A 244 8.37 -8.65 5.05
N GLU A 245 9.51 -8.57 5.72
CA GLU A 245 10.76 -9.12 5.23
C GLU A 245 10.87 -10.62 5.50
N GLY A 246 11.63 -11.29 4.65
CA GLY A 246 11.95 -12.70 4.79
C GLY A 246 13.15 -13.11 3.96
N LYS A 247 13.46 -14.40 4.05
CA LYS A 247 14.56 -15.02 3.31
C LYS A 247 14.01 -16.17 2.48
N VAL A 248 14.40 -16.24 1.21
CA VAL A 248 14.07 -17.39 0.36
C VAL A 248 14.79 -18.62 0.93
N THR A 249 14.05 -19.68 1.21
CA THR A 249 14.58 -20.93 1.76
C THR A 249 14.50 -22.10 0.78
N ALA A 250 13.65 -22.00 -0.25
CA ALA A 250 13.61 -22.96 -1.34
C ALA A 250 13.01 -22.32 -2.60
N ILE A 251 13.47 -22.78 -3.75
CA ILE A 251 12.88 -22.44 -5.06
C ILE A 251 12.01 -23.62 -5.49
N LEU A 252 10.76 -23.36 -5.86
CA LEU A 252 9.80 -24.37 -6.28
C LEU A 252 9.53 -24.24 -7.78
N PRO A 253 10.16 -25.07 -8.63
CA PRO A 253 9.94 -25.02 -10.07
C PRO A 253 8.48 -25.32 -10.42
N PRO A 254 7.97 -24.78 -11.54
CA PRO A 254 6.59 -25.05 -11.97
C PRO A 254 6.38 -26.52 -12.31
N ASN A 255 5.14 -27.00 -12.16
CA ASN A 255 4.70 -28.36 -12.49
C ASN A 255 5.50 -29.48 -11.79
N THR A 256 5.88 -29.26 -10.53
CA THR A 256 6.54 -30.25 -9.66
C THR A 256 5.58 -30.77 -8.58
N PRO A 257 5.88 -31.87 -7.88
CA PRO A 257 5.08 -32.33 -6.74
C PRO A 257 4.83 -31.25 -5.69
N ASP A 258 5.84 -30.40 -5.44
CA ASP A 258 5.80 -29.32 -4.45
C ASP A 258 5.24 -28.00 -5.01
N ASN A 259 5.03 -27.89 -6.32
CA ASN A 259 4.41 -26.75 -6.97
C ASN A 259 3.65 -27.16 -8.22
N LYS A 260 2.35 -27.38 -8.04
CA LYS A 260 1.41 -27.74 -9.11
C LYS A 260 1.06 -26.57 -10.06
N SER A 261 1.55 -25.35 -9.82
CA SER A 261 1.29 -24.21 -10.70
C SER A 261 2.30 -24.12 -11.83
N ASP A 262 1.91 -23.41 -12.89
CA ASP A 262 2.70 -23.14 -14.09
C ASP A 262 3.76 -22.03 -13.90
N VAL A 263 3.82 -21.44 -12.70
CA VAL A 263 4.75 -20.38 -12.34
C VAL A 263 5.70 -20.82 -11.22
N THR A 264 6.94 -20.33 -11.24
CA THR A 264 7.89 -20.53 -10.13
C THR A 264 7.37 -19.90 -8.85
N ARG A 265 7.41 -20.70 -7.78
CA ARG A 265 7.13 -20.25 -6.42
C ARG A 265 8.41 -20.32 -5.59
N TYR A 266 8.37 -19.67 -4.44
CA TYR A 266 9.47 -19.58 -3.50
C TYR A 266 8.91 -19.85 -2.12
N HIS A 267 9.57 -20.72 -1.37
CA HIS A 267 9.40 -20.73 0.07
C HIS A 267 10.17 -19.58 0.67
N VAL A 268 9.48 -18.76 1.45
CA VAL A 268 10.04 -17.60 2.14
C VAL A 268 9.78 -17.77 3.63
N CYS A 269 10.85 -17.79 4.41
CA CYS A 269 10.75 -17.70 5.86
C CYS A 269 10.65 -16.23 6.25
N LEU A 270 9.52 -15.83 6.82
CA LEU A 270 9.31 -14.47 7.29
C LEU A 270 10.17 -14.20 8.52
N SER A 271 10.91 -13.09 8.49
CA SER A 271 11.76 -12.66 9.60
C SER A 271 10.96 -12.39 10.88
N LEU A 272 9.64 -12.18 10.74
CA LEU A 272 8.70 -12.02 11.84
C LEU A 272 7.97 -13.34 12.08
N CYS A 273 8.14 -13.87 13.29
CA CYS A 273 7.56 -15.12 13.77
C CYS A 273 8.08 -16.41 13.09
N GLY A 274 9.09 -16.34 12.21
CA GLY A 274 9.72 -17.53 11.59
C GLY A 274 8.77 -18.35 10.71
N GLN A 275 7.66 -17.76 10.26
CA GLN A 275 6.64 -18.47 9.50
C GLN A 275 7.10 -18.74 8.08
N LEU A 276 6.96 -19.98 7.62
CA LEU A 276 7.21 -20.35 6.23
C LEU A 276 5.97 -20.09 5.38
N VAL A 277 6.15 -19.36 4.28
CA VAL A 277 5.09 -19.06 3.32
C VAL A 277 5.53 -19.37 1.89
N SER A 278 4.65 -19.95 1.08
CA SER A 278 4.89 -20.19 -0.35
C SER A 278 4.33 -19.02 -1.17
N LEU A 279 5.21 -18.33 -1.91
CA LEU A 279 4.89 -17.09 -2.63
C LEU A 279 5.38 -17.17 -4.07
N ARG A 280 4.69 -16.49 -4.99
CA ARG A 280 5.12 -16.39 -6.40
C ARG A 280 6.17 -15.29 -6.58
N ALA A 281 6.94 -15.34 -7.66
CA ALA A 281 7.95 -14.34 -7.99
C ALA A 281 7.42 -12.89 -8.02
N ASP A 282 6.22 -12.71 -8.59
CA ASP A 282 5.54 -11.42 -8.69
C ASP A 282 5.04 -10.89 -7.34
N ASN A 283 4.93 -11.78 -6.34
CA ASN A 283 4.63 -11.45 -4.95
C ASN A 283 5.88 -11.13 -4.11
N LEU A 284 7.06 -11.14 -4.71
CA LEU A 284 8.32 -10.87 -4.03
C LEU A 284 9.06 -9.70 -4.67
N ARG A 285 9.84 -9.02 -3.83
CA ARG A 285 10.73 -7.93 -4.22
C ARG A 285 12.05 -8.13 -3.48
N GLY A 286 13.16 -7.89 -4.17
CA GLY A 286 14.47 -7.96 -3.54
C GLY A 286 14.61 -6.90 -2.44
N SER A 287 15.14 -7.29 -1.28
CA SER A 287 15.54 -6.34 -0.22
C SER A 287 16.98 -5.84 -0.41
N ASP A 288 17.68 -6.33 -1.45
CA ASP A 288 19.12 -6.18 -1.69
C ASP A 288 19.56 -4.80 -2.20
N THR A 289 19.02 -3.75 -1.60
CA THR A 289 19.87 -2.57 -1.36
C THR A 289 19.99 -2.41 0.13
N PRO A 290 21.12 -2.85 0.74
CA PRO A 290 21.61 -2.15 1.91
C PRO A 290 21.77 -0.68 1.50
N MET A 291 20.75 0.10 1.80
CA MET A 291 20.89 1.53 1.91
C MET A 291 21.83 1.69 3.10
N THR A 292 23.11 1.85 2.82
CA THR A 292 24.04 2.23 3.87
C THR A 292 23.57 3.58 4.41
N ASP A 293 23.79 3.85 5.70
CA ASP A 293 23.48 5.16 6.28
C ASP A 293 24.12 6.28 5.44
N ALA A 294 25.28 6.03 4.84
CA ALA A 294 25.91 6.91 3.86
C ALA A 294 25.04 7.23 2.63
N LYS A 295 24.36 6.24 2.03
CA LYS A 295 23.43 6.45 0.90
C LYS A 295 22.18 7.23 1.34
N LEU A 296 21.64 6.92 2.52
CA LEU A 296 20.50 7.64 3.09
C LEU A 296 20.87 9.11 3.37
N MET A 297 22.01 9.35 4.01
CA MET A 297 22.52 10.70 4.28
C MET A 297 22.82 11.46 3.00
N ALA A 298 23.45 10.82 2.00
CA ALA A 298 23.70 11.43 0.70
C ALA A 298 22.40 11.79 -0.05
N HIS A 299 21.33 11.01 0.14
CA HIS A 299 20.01 11.35 -0.37
C HIS A 299 19.42 12.57 0.36
N CYS A 300 19.45 12.59 1.70
CA CYS A 300 19.00 13.72 2.51
C CYS A 300 19.74 15.03 2.17
N PHE A 301 21.06 14.96 1.94
CA PHE A 301 21.83 16.13 1.50
C PHE A 301 21.44 16.62 0.10
N ARG A 302 21.18 15.70 -0.84
CA ARG A 302 20.72 16.05 -2.20
C ARG A 302 19.33 16.69 -2.20
N THR A 303 18.40 16.20 -1.37
CA THR A 303 17.08 16.82 -1.25
C THR A 303 17.13 18.21 -0.60
N MET A 304 17.96 18.39 0.44
CA MET A 304 18.15 19.70 1.07
C MET A 304 18.84 20.74 0.17
N SER A 305 19.66 20.31 -0.79
CA SER A 305 20.36 21.21 -1.72
C SER A 305 19.52 21.57 -2.95
N LEU A 306 18.57 20.71 -3.35
CA LEU A 306 17.59 21.01 -4.40
C LEU A 306 16.51 22.01 -3.94
N GLY A 307 16.20 22.09 -2.64
CA GLY A 307 15.25 23.07 -2.08
C GLY A 307 15.83 24.47 -1.83
N LYS A 308 17.06 24.75 -2.26
CA LYS A 308 17.77 26.03 -2.06
C LYS A 308 18.00 26.84 -3.34
N LYS A 309 17.39 26.44 -4.46
CA LYS A 309 17.42 27.21 -5.71
C LYS A 309 16.09 27.93 -5.92
#